data_AF-A0A220UKF3-F1
#
_entry.id   AF-A0A220UKF3-F1
#
_cell.length_a   1.000
_cell.length_b   1.000
_cell.length_c   1.000
_cell.angle_alpha   90.00
_cell.angle_beta   90.00
_cell.angle_gamma   90.00
#
_symmetry.space_group_name_H-M   'P 1'
#
loop_
_entity.id
_entity.type
_entity.pdbx_description
1 polymer ?
#
loop_
_entity_poly.entity_id
_entity_poly.type
_entity_poly.pdbx_seq_one_letter_code
_entity_poly.pdbx_strand_id
1 'polypeptide(L)'
;MPNYHRWLDRLQVMDLKYRPSTKYLLSLVLVAFLLGAWVSFIVLNSDEPVVKHIGGGKLQRVTAELEAQTQELATRNLELSVEREANAQMQDMFAQQMKKQKELERELAFYRSIMSPDDNAEGVAIHGLEMTAGALADEYNFKLILTQLQKRKQAIQGRTEITLIGVQDGKSVELSVNKLTGSKLEFDFRYFQVIDTKVSVPAGFNLVQVKVKVVVPSSRWTKNSQIEHVYSVPELLQGEKEPRVILEQNSQVTDNLPQKTDVRGSND
;
A
#
# COMPACT_ATOMS: atom_id res chain seq x y z
N MET A 1 -44.38 -66.01 -125.45
CA MET A 1 -43.94 -64.61 -125.67
C MET A 1 -45.03 -63.69 -125.16
N PRO A 2 -44.75 -62.40 -124.87
CA PRO A 2 -43.72 -61.82 -123.98
C PRO A 2 -44.35 -61.62 -122.57
N ASN A 3 -44.01 -60.72 -121.63
CA ASN A 3 -42.85 -59.84 -121.33
C ASN A 3 -42.49 -60.09 -119.83
N TYR A 4 -41.38 -59.69 -119.20
CA TYR A 4 -40.34 -58.65 -119.40
C TYR A 4 -40.62 -57.21 -118.91
N HIS A 5 -40.98 -57.05 -117.63
CA HIS A 5 -40.67 -55.85 -116.83
C HIS A 5 -40.04 -56.23 -115.47
N ARG A 6 -38.76 -56.61 -115.50
CA ARG A 6 -37.85 -56.57 -114.33
C ARG A 6 -37.06 -55.24 -114.42
N TRP A 7 -36.42 -54.83 -113.31
CA TRP A 7 -35.82 -53.48 -113.06
C TRP A 7 -36.92 -52.43 -112.76
N LEU A 8 -37.19 -52.08 -111.50
CA LEU A 8 -36.38 -51.08 -110.78
C LEU A 8 -36.30 -51.23 -109.24
N ASP A 9 -37.28 -51.83 -108.56
CA ASP A 9 -37.37 -51.87 -107.07
C ASP A 9 -36.42 -52.85 -106.36
N ARG A 10 -35.15 -52.89 -106.77
CA ARG A 10 -34.10 -53.72 -106.17
C ARG A 10 -33.04 -52.88 -105.45
N LEU A 11 -33.46 -51.99 -104.54
CA LEU A 11 -32.50 -51.15 -103.77
C LEU A 11 -32.85 -50.82 -102.30
N GLN A 12 -33.86 -51.46 -101.67
CA GLN A 12 -34.17 -51.19 -100.25
C GLN A 12 -34.43 -52.44 -99.39
N VAL A 13 -33.51 -53.41 -99.45
CA VAL A 13 -33.34 -54.44 -98.41
C VAL A 13 -31.93 -54.30 -97.83
N MET A 14 -31.81 -53.57 -96.72
CA MET A 14 -30.53 -53.40 -96.03
C MET A 14 -30.18 -54.65 -95.23
N ASP A 15 -29.25 -55.41 -95.81
CA ASP A 15 -28.67 -56.65 -95.28
C ASP A 15 -28.11 -56.43 -93.85
N LEU A 16 -28.81 -56.93 -92.81
CA LEU A 16 -28.32 -56.97 -91.43
C LEU A 16 -27.26 -58.08 -91.26
N LYS A 17 -26.23 -57.98 -92.10
CA LYS A 17 -25.18 -58.97 -92.30
C LYS A 17 -24.25 -58.99 -91.09
N TYR A 18 -24.48 -59.94 -90.19
CA TYR A 18 -23.80 -60.08 -88.91
C TYR A 18 -22.26 -60.26 -89.07
N ARG A 19 -21.51 -59.16 -89.08
CA ARG A 19 -20.06 -59.17 -89.32
C ARG A 19 -19.30 -59.74 -88.11
N PRO A 20 -18.27 -60.58 -88.31
CA PRO A 20 -17.52 -61.19 -87.20
C PRO A 20 -16.73 -60.18 -86.35
N SER A 21 -16.48 -58.97 -86.86
CA SER A 21 -15.86 -57.85 -86.15
C SER A 21 -16.55 -57.50 -84.82
N THR A 22 -17.87 -57.72 -84.72
CA THR A 22 -18.64 -57.41 -83.50
C THR A 22 -18.16 -58.21 -82.29
N LYS A 23 -17.69 -59.46 -82.48
CA LYS A 23 -17.15 -60.27 -81.37
C LYS A 23 -15.86 -59.68 -80.81
N TYR A 24 -14.96 -59.23 -81.68
CA TYR A 24 -13.72 -58.58 -81.27
C TYR A 24 -13.97 -57.23 -80.59
N LEU A 25 -14.90 -56.43 -81.12
CA LEU A 25 -15.29 -55.15 -80.53
C LEU A 25 -15.87 -55.32 -79.10
N LEU A 26 -16.77 -56.31 -78.91
CA LEU A 26 -17.28 -56.67 -77.59
C LEU A 26 -16.17 -57.15 -76.64
N SER A 27 -15.20 -57.94 -77.10
CA SER A 27 -14.08 -58.37 -76.26
C SER A 27 -13.18 -57.20 -75.83
N LEU A 28 -12.96 -56.20 -76.69
CA LEU A 28 -12.17 -55.02 -76.38
C LEU A 28 -12.87 -54.16 -75.31
N VAL A 29 -14.19 -53.94 -75.44
CA VAL A 29 -14.98 -53.24 -74.42
C VAL A 29 -14.95 -53.97 -73.07
N LEU A 30 -15.04 -55.30 -73.07
CA LEU A 30 -14.98 -56.10 -71.84
C LEU A 30 -13.60 -56.03 -71.18
N VAL A 31 -12.50 -56.10 -71.95
CA VAL A 31 -11.14 -55.91 -71.42
C VAL A 31 -10.94 -54.49 -70.88
N ALA A 32 -11.43 -53.45 -71.57
CA ALA A 32 -11.37 -52.08 -71.09
C ALA A 32 -12.16 -51.89 -69.78
N PHE A 33 -13.33 -52.53 -69.65
CA PHE A 33 -14.12 -52.51 -68.43
C PHE A 33 -13.43 -53.26 -67.27
N LEU A 34 -12.81 -54.42 -67.53
CA LEU A 34 -12.03 -55.14 -66.52
C LEU A 34 -10.78 -54.37 -66.08
N LEU A 35 -10.07 -53.70 -66.99
CA LEU A 35 -8.94 -52.84 -66.64
C LEU A 35 -9.40 -51.61 -65.83
N GLY A 36 -10.52 -50.98 -66.21
CA GLY A 36 -11.12 -49.89 -65.44
C GLY A 36 -11.56 -50.33 -64.04
N ALA A 37 -12.18 -51.51 -63.92
CA ALA A 37 -12.56 -52.11 -62.64
C ALA A 37 -11.33 -52.49 -61.80
N TRP A 38 -10.25 -52.99 -62.40
CA TRP A 38 -9.02 -53.37 -61.70
C TRP A 38 -8.24 -52.14 -61.21
N VAL A 39 -8.13 -51.09 -62.03
CA VAL A 39 -7.57 -49.80 -61.61
C VAL A 39 -8.43 -49.15 -60.53
N SER A 40 -9.77 -49.18 -60.66
CA SER A 40 -10.69 -48.70 -59.63
C SER A 40 -10.55 -49.47 -58.32
N PHE A 41 -10.44 -50.80 -58.37
CA PHE A 41 -10.20 -51.66 -57.20
C PHE A 41 -8.82 -51.43 -56.56
N ILE A 42 -7.78 -51.18 -57.36
CA ILE A 42 -6.47 -50.77 -56.85
C ILE A 42 -6.57 -49.41 -56.17
N VAL A 43 -7.27 -48.42 -56.73
CA VAL A 43 -7.44 -47.08 -56.13
C VAL A 43 -8.30 -47.13 -54.87
N LEU A 44 -9.37 -47.93 -54.82
CA LEU A 44 -10.21 -48.12 -53.62
C LEU A 44 -9.51 -48.90 -52.52
N ASN A 45 -8.70 -49.90 -52.86
CA ASN A 45 -7.94 -50.69 -51.88
C ASN A 45 -6.54 -50.11 -51.61
N SER A 46 -6.18 -48.99 -52.24
CA SER A 46 -5.05 -48.15 -51.86
C SER A 46 -5.46 -47.30 -50.65
N ASP A 47 -5.84 -47.98 -49.57
CA ASP A 47 -5.86 -47.46 -48.20
C ASP A 47 -4.39 -47.21 -47.77
N GLU A 48 -3.78 -46.21 -48.40
CA GLU A 48 -2.49 -45.62 -48.04
C GLU A 48 -2.75 -44.62 -46.90
N PRO A 49 -2.44 -44.93 -45.63
CA PRO A 49 -2.89 -44.15 -44.47
C PRO A 49 -2.02 -42.90 -44.24
N VAL A 50 -1.45 -42.33 -45.31
CA VAL A 50 -0.48 -41.23 -45.34
C VAL A 50 -0.88 -40.02 -44.48
N VAL A 51 -2.18 -39.77 -44.31
CA VAL A 51 -2.70 -38.63 -43.52
C VAL A 51 -2.86 -38.97 -42.02
N LYS A 52 -3.09 -40.23 -41.64
CA LYS A 52 -3.48 -40.58 -40.25
C LYS A 52 -2.32 -40.63 -39.25
N HIS A 53 -1.11 -40.99 -39.66
CA HIS A 53 0.00 -41.21 -38.72
C HIS A 53 0.85 -39.98 -38.41
N ILE A 54 0.84 -38.95 -39.28
CA ILE A 54 1.61 -37.71 -39.07
C ILE A 54 0.72 -36.57 -38.53
N GLY A 55 -0.56 -36.53 -38.92
CA GLY A 55 -1.50 -35.49 -38.46
C GLY A 55 -1.91 -35.63 -37.00
N GLY A 56 -2.37 -36.82 -36.58
CA GLY A 56 -3.00 -37.03 -35.27
C GLY A 56 -2.11 -36.64 -34.08
N GLY A 57 -0.87 -37.14 -34.05
CA GLY A 57 0.09 -36.82 -32.98
C GLY A 57 0.54 -35.36 -32.95
N LYS A 58 0.45 -34.62 -34.07
CA LYS A 58 0.74 -33.18 -34.11
C LYS A 58 -0.46 -32.37 -33.62
N LEU A 59 -1.68 -32.71 -34.05
CA LEU A 59 -2.90 -32.11 -33.53
C LEU A 59 -3.01 -32.30 -32.00
N GLN A 60 -2.81 -33.53 -31.52
CA GLN A 60 -2.96 -33.84 -30.09
C GLN A 60 -1.92 -33.15 -29.21
N ARG A 61 -0.72 -32.86 -29.74
CA ARG A 61 0.27 -32.00 -29.06
C ARG A 61 -0.18 -30.54 -29.02
N VAL A 62 -0.64 -30.00 -30.15
CA VAL A 62 -1.10 -28.60 -30.24
C VAL A 62 -2.34 -28.36 -29.38
N THR A 63 -3.27 -29.32 -29.26
CA THR A 63 -4.42 -29.19 -28.35
C THR A 63 -4.00 -29.25 -26.90
N ALA A 64 -3.11 -30.17 -26.50
CA ALA A 64 -2.60 -30.25 -25.13
C ALA A 64 -1.78 -29.02 -24.73
N GLU A 65 -1.01 -28.45 -25.67
CA GLU A 65 -0.26 -27.20 -25.48
C GLU A 65 -1.20 -25.99 -25.34
N LEU A 66 -2.28 -25.93 -26.12
CA LEU A 66 -3.31 -24.89 -26.00
C LEU A 66 -4.15 -25.03 -24.71
N GLU A 67 -4.47 -26.25 -24.29
CA GLU A 67 -5.11 -26.53 -22.99
C GLU A 67 -4.20 -26.06 -21.84
N ALA A 68 -2.90 -26.39 -21.88
CA ALA A 68 -1.93 -25.91 -20.89
C ALA A 68 -1.82 -24.37 -20.86
N GLN A 69 -1.72 -23.73 -22.03
CA GLN A 69 -1.67 -22.26 -22.12
C GLN A 69 -2.96 -21.59 -21.64
N THR A 70 -4.15 -22.16 -21.93
CA THR A 70 -5.41 -21.61 -21.42
C THR A 70 -5.55 -21.78 -19.89
N GLN A 71 -5.05 -22.88 -19.33
CA GLN A 71 -4.98 -23.08 -17.87
C GLN A 71 -3.98 -22.11 -17.20
N GLU A 72 -2.83 -21.86 -17.82
CA GLU A 72 -1.86 -20.86 -17.35
C GLU A 72 -2.46 -19.44 -17.39
N LEU A 73 -3.11 -19.06 -18.49
CA LEU A 73 -3.80 -17.77 -18.60
C LEU A 73 -4.97 -17.66 -17.61
N ALA A 74 -5.73 -18.73 -17.35
CA ALA A 74 -6.78 -18.72 -16.33
C ALA A 74 -6.18 -18.49 -14.93
N THR A 75 -5.06 -19.16 -14.61
CA THR A 75 -4.34 -18.99 -13.34
C THR A 75 -3.84 -17.56 -13.17
N ARG A 76 -3.14 -17.01 -14.18
CA ARG A 76 -2.64 -15.62 -14.15
C ARG A 76 -3.76 -14.58 -14.05
N ASN A 77 -4.92 -14.81 -14.67
CA ASN A 77 -6.07 -13.91 -14.53
C ASN A 77 -6.68 -13.96 -13.12
N LEU A 78 -6.68 -15.13 -12.47
CA LEU A 78 -7.08 -15.24 -11.06
C LEU A 78 -6.07 -14.53 -10.14
N GLU A 79 -4.77 -14.75 -10.33
CA GLU A 79 -3.70 -14.07 -9.60
C GLU A 79 -3.82 -12.54 -9.72
N LEU A 80 -3.96 -12.01 -10.93
CA LEU A 80 -4.18 -10.58 -11.19
C LEU A 80 -5.49 -10.04 -10.58
N SER A 81 -6.53 -10.87 -10.45
CA SER A 81 -7.78 -10.45 -9.80
C SER A 81 -7.61 -10.32 -8.28
N VAL A 82 -6.93 -11.29 -7.66
CA VAL A 82 -6.60 -11.29 -6.23
C VAL A 82 -5.62 -10.17 -5.88
N GLU A 83 -4.61 -9.92 -6.71
CA GLU A 83 -3.67 -8.81 -6.53
C GLU A 83 -4.39 -7.45 -6.57
N ARG A 84 -5.32 -7.26 -7.52
CA ARG A 84 -6.13 -6.02 -7.61
C ARG A 84 -7.04 -5.84 -6.41
N GLU A 85 -7.70 -6.89 -5.94
CA GLU A 85 -8.56 -6.84 -4.76
C GLU A 85 -7.75 -6.53 -3.49
N ALA A 86 -6.63 -7.23 -3.28
CA ALA A 86 -5.72 -6.98 -2.16
C ALA A 86 -5.14 -5.55 -2.19
N ASN A 87 -4.76 -5.03 -3.36
CA ASN A 87 -4.25 -3.67 -3.52
C ASN A 87 -5.35 -2.63 -3.21
N ALA A 88 -6.57 -2.82 -3.70
CA ALA A 88 -7.72 -1.98 -3.35
C ALA A 88 -8.02 -2.00 -1.84
N GLN A 89 -7.96 -3.18 -1.20
CA GLN A 89 -8.14 -3.32 0.24
C GLN A 89 -7.03 -2.61 1.03
N MET A 90 -5.77 -2.70 0.61
CA MET A 90 -4.66 -1.95 1.22
C MET A 90 -4.87 -0.44 1.10
N GLN A 91 -5.31 0.06 -0.06
CA GLN A 91 -5.59 1.48 -0.27
C GLN A 91 -6.69 2.00 0.65
N ASP A 92 -7.80 1.25 0.82
CA ASP A 92 -8.85 1.62 1.78
C ASP A 92 -8.35 1.57 3.23
N MET A 93 -7.58 0.54 3.61
CA MET A 93 -6.97 0.47 4.94
C MET A 93 -6.05 1.67 5.22
N PHE A 94 -5.24 2.11 4.24
CA PHE A 94 -4.43 3.33 4.37
C PHE A 94 -5.30 4.58 4.46
N ALA A 95 -6.37 4.71 3.68
CA ALA A 95 -7.30 5.83 3.76
C ALA A 95 -8.00 5.91 5.14
N GLN A 96 -8.42 4.77 5.69
CA GLN A 96 -8.99 4.68 7.04
C GLN A 96 -7.97 5.04 8.13
N GLN A 97 -6.72 4.56 8.04
CA GLN A 97 -5.63 4.93 8.95
C GLN A 97 -5.36 6.43 8.92
N MET A 98 -5.16 7.01 7.73
CA MET A 98 -4.93 8.45 7.55
C MET A 98 -6.10 9.31 8.04
N LYS A 99 -7.34 8.83 7.93
CA LYS A 99 -8.51 9.50 8.51
C LYS A 99 -8.45 9.50 10.04
N LYS A 100 -8.23 8.34 10.67
CA LYS A 100 -8.12 8.21 12.14
C LYS A 100 -6.98 9.04 12.70
N GLN A 101 -5.82 9.06 12.05
CA GLN A 101 -4.70 9.92 12.44
C GLN A 101 -5.10 11.40 12.44
N LYS A 102 -5.70 11.91 11.35
CA LYS A 102 -6.17 13.31 11.26
C LYS A 102 -7.32 13.65 12.22
N GLU A 103 -8.04 12.64 12.71
CA GLU A 103 -9.09 12.78 13.72
C GLU A 103 -8.45 12.94 15.11
N LEU A 104 -7.54 12.03 15.48
CA LEU A 104 -6.74 12.10 16.71
C LEU A 104 -5.86 13.36 16.79
N GLU A 105 -5.21 13.76 15.70
CA GLU A 105 -4.43 15.00 15.62
C GLU A 105 -5.30 16.24 15.89
N ARG A 106 -6.55 16.25 15.41
CA ARG A 106 -7.51 17.33 15.67
C ARG A 106 -7.99 17.31 17.12
N GLU A 107 -8.29 16.14 17.68
CA GLU A 107 -8.68 16.00 19.09
C GLU A 107 -7.56 16.43 20.03
N LEU A 108 -6.32 16.04 19.77
CA LEU A 108 -5.14 16.47 20.53
C LEU A 108 -4.88 17.97 20.40
N ALA A 109 -5.02 18.55 19.21
CA ALA A 109 -4.89 20.00 19.01
C ALA A 109 -5.99 20.77 19.75
N PHE A 110 -7.23 20.28 19.70
CA PHE A 110 -8.37 20.85 20.43
C PHE A 110 -8.16 20.76 21.95
N TYR A 111 -7.76 19.60 22.47
CA TYR A 111 -7.46 19.40 23.88
C TYR A 111 -6.33 20.34 24.36
N ARG A 112 -5.23 20.46 23.60
CA ARG A 112 -4.17 21.44 23.88
C ARG A 112 -4.70 22.87 23.89
N SER A 113 -5.52 23.27 22.90
CA SER A 113 -6.07 24.63 22.82
C SER A 113 -6.97 25.03 24.00
N ILE A 114 -7.58 24.06 24.70
CA ILE A 114 -8.38 24.28 25.91
C ILE A 114 -7.51 24.18 27.17
N MET A 115 -6.56 23.24 27.22
CA MET A 115 -5.82 22.90 28.45
C MET A 115 -4.51 23.68 28.64
N SER A 116 -3.90 24.18 27.55
CA SER A 116 -2.64 24.94 27.56
C SER A 116 -2.60 25.97 26.40
N PRO A 117 -3.14 27.18 26.59
CA PRO A 117 -3.17 28.21 25.54
C PRO A 117 -1.79 28.83 25.20
N ASP A 118 -0.85 28.80 26.16
CA ASP A 118 0.48 29.42 26.08
C ASP A 118 1.60 28.36 26.28
N ASP A 119 1.72 27.42 25.34
CA ASP A 119 2.78 26.38 25.31
C ASP A 119 4.23 26.94 25.22
N ASN A 120 4.45 28.27 25.24
CA ASN A 120 5.75 28.91 25.00
C ASN A 120 5.94 30.25 25.73
N ALA A 121 6.84 30.31 26.71
CA ALA A 121 7.14 31.56 27.44
C ALA A 121 8.31 32.33 26.80
N GLU A 122 8.04 33.34 25.96
CA GLU A 122 9.06 34.21 25.29
C GLU A 122 10.12 33.45 24.45
N GLY A 123 9.88 32.16 24.16
CA GLY A 123 10.81 31.25 23.47
C GLY A 123 11.53 30.27 24.39
N VAL A 124 11.20 30.21 25.68
CA VAL A 124 11.47 29.08 26.59
C VAL A 124 10.33 28.08 26.51
N ALA A 125 10.68 26.80 26.44
CA ALA A 125 9.74 25.69 26.59
C ALA A 125 10.18 24.76 27.73
N ILE A 126 9.20 24.13 28.37
CA ILE A 126 9.45 23.00 29.28
C ILE A 126 9.53 21.74 28.40
N HIS A 127 10.71 21.15 28.28
CA HIS A 127 10.95 19.97 27.44
C HIS A 127 10.38 18.71 28.11
N GLY A 128 10.65 18.54 29.41
CA GLY A 128 10.18 17.41 30.20
C GLY A 128 10.36 17.64 31.70
N LEU A 129 9.61 16.87 32.48
CA LEU A 129 9.78 16.72 33.92
C LEU A 129 9.99 15.23 34.19
N GLU A 130 11.11 14.87 34.81
CA GLU A 130 11.33 13.54 35.39
C GLU A 130 10.95 13.56 36.87
N MET A 131 10.39 12.47 37.39
CA MET A 131 10.22 12.23 38.82
C MET A 131 10.70 10.83 39.18
N THR A 132 11.55 10.74 40.20
CA THR A 132 12.07 9.47 40.73
C THR A 132 11.93 9.42 42.25
N ALA A 133 11.75 8.23 42.81
CA ALA A 133 11.79 8.05 44.26
C ALA A 133 13.18 8.38 44.82
N GLY A 134 13.22 8.94 46.03
CA GLY A 134 14.44 9.25 46.77
C GLY A 134 15.02 8.04 47.50
N ALA A 135 15.88 8.32 48.49
CA ALA A 135 16.42 7.31 49.40
C ALA A 135 15.47 7.00 50.58
N LEU A 136 14.49 7.86 50.82
CA LEU A 136 13.43 7.71 51.83
C LEU A 136 12.07 7.58 51.14
N ALA A 137 11.10 6.93 51.81
CA ALA A 137 9.78 6.65 51.24
C ALA A 137 8.98 7.92 50.87
N ASP A 138 9.17 9.01 51.63
CA ASP A 138 8.54 10.31 51.40
C ASP A 138 9.47 11.32 50.66
N GLU A 139 10.60 10.87 50.09
CA GLU A 139 11.51 11.72 49.29
C GLU A 139 11.28 11.48 47.79
N TYR A 140 11.26 12.56 47.00
CA TYR A 140 11.23 12.53 45.54
C TYR A 140 12.35 13.40 44.96
N ASN A 141 13.06 12.91 43.93
CA ASN A 141 13.93 13.73 43.10
C ASN A 141 13.20 14.10 41.81
N PHE A 142 13.07 15.39 41.56
CA PHE A 142 12.56 15.95 40.32
C PHE A 142 13.70 16.46 39.46
N LYS A 143 13.64 16.22 38.15
CA LYS A 143 14.47 16.94 37.17
C LYS A 143 13.59 17.68 36.19
N LEU A 144 13.74 18.99 36.11
CA LEU A 144 13.04 19.81 35.13
C LEU A 144 13.99 20.21 34.01
N ILE A 145 13.66 19.84 32.77
CA ILE A 145 14.47 20.16 31.58
C ILE A 145 13.83 21.36 30.87
N LEU A 146 14.54 22.49 30.87
CA LEU A 146 14.15 23.72 30.15
C LEU A 146 14.99 23.89 28.89
N THR A 147 14.38 24.31 27.79
CA THR A 147 15.04 24.52 26.50
C THR A 147 14.63 25.85 25.85
N GLN A 148 15.50 26.38 24.97
CA GLN A 148 15.21 27.57 24.17
C GLN A 148 14.84 27.16 22.73
N LEU A 149 13.63 27.50 22.27
CA LEU A 149 13.17 27.20 20.91
C LEU A 149 13.63 28.23 19.87
N GLN A 150 13.90 29.47 20.29
CA GLN A 150 14.33 30.54 19.39
C GLN A 150 15.86 30.64 19.35
N LYS A 151 16.46 30.73 18.16
CA LYS A 151 17.91 30.91 17.95
C LYS A 151 18.41 32.32 18.33
N ARG A 152 18.21 32.73 19.58
CA ARG A 152 18.79 33.96 20.17
C ARG A 152 20.24 33.68 20.59
N LYS A 153 21.10 34.70 20.62
CA LYS A 153 22.51 34.57 21.09
C LYS A 153 22.68 34.84 22.60
N GLN A 154 21.67 35.44 23.23
CA GLN A 154 21.68 35.79 24.64
C GLN A 154 21.10 34.67 25.49
N ALA A 155 21.56 34.55 26.74
CA ALA A 155 20.93 33.68 27.71
C ALA A 155 19.56 34.23 28.15
N ILE A 156 18.67 33.36 28.61
CA ILE A 156 17.41 33.72 29.24
C ILE A 156 17.51 33.42 30.72
N GLN A 157 17.21 34.44 31.52
CA GLN A 157 17.08 34.37 32.97
C GLN A 157 15.60 34.31 33.36
N GLY A 158 15.28 33.56 34.41
CA GLY A 158 13.92 33.44 34.91
C GLY A 158 13.82 32.60 36.18
N ARG A 159 12.59 32.24 36.57
CA ARG A 159 12.34 31.39 37.74
C ARG A 159 11.30 30.31 37.47
N THR A 160 11.41 29.23 38.23
CA THR A 160 10.48 28.10 38.24
C THR A 160 9.75 28.05 39.59
N GLU A 161 8.47 27.75 39.52
CA GLU A 161 7.59 27.46 40.64
C GLU A 161 7.01 26.05 40.44
N ILE A 162 7.51 25.08 41.20
CA ILE A 162 6.96 23.71 41.21
C ILE A 162 6.00 23.58 42.39
N THR A 163 4.80 23.06 42.12
CA THR A 163 3.76 22.81 43.11
C THR A 163 3.28 21.37 43.00
N LEU A 164 3.40 20.65 44.11
CA LEU A 164 2.92 19.29 44.29
C LEU A 164 1.43 19.33 44.67
N ILE A 165 0.59 18.59 43.96
CA ILE A 165 -0.85 18.53 44.18
C ILE A 165 -1.20 17.09 44.57
N GLY A 166 -1.82 16.91 45.73
CA GLY A 166 -2.05 15.58 46.30
C GLY A 166 -3.20 15.55 47.28
N VAL A 167 -3.42 14.38 47.88
CA VAL A 167 -4.46 14.15 48.89
C VAL A 167 -3.81 13.83 50.23
N GLN A 168 -4.19 14.55 51.27
CA GLN A 168 -3.81 14.30 52.66
C GLN A 168 -5.08 14.33 53.52
N ASP A 169 -5.24 13.36 54.42
CA ASP A 169 -6.42 13.21 55.30
C ASP A 169 -7.77 13.31 54.55
N GLY A 170 -7.82 12.78 53.32
CA GLY A 170 -8.99 12.80 52.45
C GLY A 170 -9.31 14.16 51.79
N LYS A 171 -8.43 15.16 51.90
CA LYS A 171 -8.59 16.49 51.31
C LYS A 171 -7.50 16.77 50.28
N SER A 172 -7.84 17.53 49.24
CA SER A 172 -6.83 18.05 48.29
C SER A 172 -5.95 19.10 48.98
N VAL A 173 -4.64 18.98 48.80
CA VAL A 173 -3.61 19.87 49.38
C VAL A 173 -2.57 20.19 48.30
N GLU A 174 -2.18 21.47 48.22
CA GLU A 174 -1.09 21.94 47.36
C GLU A 174 0.15 22.30 48.19
N LEU A 175 1.31 21.75 47.85
CA LEU A 175 2.59 22.00 48.50
C LEU A 175 3.60 22.58 47.50
N SER A 176 4.03 23.82 47.72
CA SER A 176 5.05 24.45 46.86
C SER A 176 6.44 23.92 47.22
N VAL A 177 7.16 23.39 46.23
CA VAL A 177 8.53 22.85 46.37
C VAL A 177 9.47 23.91 46.95
N ASN A 178 9.40 25.14 46.47
CA ASN A 178 10.25 26.25 46.93
C ASN A 178 10.03 26.58 48.43
N LYS A 179 8.87 26.22 49.00
CA LYS A 179 8.60 26.34 50.45
C LYS A 179 9.10 25.13 51.24
N LEU A 180 9.04 23.92 50.68
CA LEU A 180 9.53 22.69 51.32
C LEU A 180 11.07 22.64 51.37
N THR A 181 11.75 23.10 50.32
CA THR A 181 13.23 23.07 50.21
C THR A 181 13.90 24.37 50.66
N GLY A 182 13.13 25.42 50.95
CA GLY A 182 13.63 26.79 51.17
C GLY A 182 14.38 27.41 49.98
N SER A 183 14.44 26.70 48.85
CA SER A 183 15.32 27.02 47.72
C SER A 183 14.53 27.71 46.61
N LYS A 184 15.15 28.71 45.97
CA LYS A 184 14.60 29.33 44.78
C LYS A 184 15.10 28.59 43.54
N LEU A 185 14.17 28.09 42.72
CA LEU A 185 14.48 27.45 41.45
C LEU A 185 14.64 28.50 40.34
N GLU A 186 15.65 29.37 40.46
CA GLU A 186 16.04 30.37 39.46
C GLU A 186 16.92 29.72 38.36
N PHE A 187 16.86 30.21 37.12
CA PHE A 187 17.59 29.66 35.97
C PHE A 187 18.26 30.76 35.11
N ASP A 188 19.36 30.40 34.44
CA ASP A 188 20.09 31.26 33.49
C ASP A 188 20.78 30.37 32.45
N PHE A 189 20.25 30.32 31.22
CA PHE A 189 20.79 29.43 30.18
C PHE A 189 20.69 29.97 28.75
N ARG A 190 21.60 29.50 27.89
CA ARG A 190 21.65 29.85 26.45
C ARG A 190 21.05 28.79 25.52
N TYR A 191 20.95 27.54 25.95
CA TYR A 191 20.45 26.45 25.10
C TYR A 191 19.45 25.57 25.85
N PHE A 192 19.90 24.99 26.96
CA PHE A 192 19.07 24.24 27.90
C PHE A 192 19.65 24.36 29.32
N GLN A 193 18.83 24.05 30.32
CA GLN A 193 19.26 23.81 31.69
C GLN A 193 18.41 22.68 32.29
N VAL A 194 19.06 21.80 33.05
CA VAL A 194 18.39 20.85 33.94
C VAL A 194 18.36 21.45 35.34
N ILE A 195 17.20 21.44 35.98
CA ILE A 195 17.02 21.86 37.37
C ILE A 195 16.69 20.60 38.18
N ASP A 196 17.70 20.05 38.84
CA ASP A 196 17.56 18.95 39.78
C ASP A 196 17.11 19.48 41.14
N THR A 197 16.06 18.91 41.73
CA THR A 197 15.63 19.27 43.09
C THR A 197 15.11 18.07 43.86
N LYS A 198 15.44 18.01 45.16
CA LYS A 198 15.02 16.96 46.10
C LYS A 198 13.95 17.50 47.03
N VAL A 199 12.86 16.77 47.21
CA VAL A 199 11.71 17.20 47.99
C VAL A 199 11.27 16.07 48.92
N SER A 200 11.27 16.34 50.22
CA SER A 200 10.56 15.51 51.20
C SER A 200 9.12 16.01 51.31
N VAL A 201 8.13 15.12 51.17
CA VAL A 201 6.73 15.43 51.42
C VAL A 201 6.34 15.10 52.88
N PRO A 202 5.28 15.71 53.44
CA PRO A 202 4.76 15.29 54.74
C PRO A 202 4.21 13.85 54.68
N ALA A 203 4.46 13.06 55.73
CA ALA A 203 3.91 11.72 55.84
C ALA A 203 2.36 11.72 55.70
N GLY A 204 1.84 10.82 54.87
CA GLY A 204 0.41 10.73 54.56
C GLY A 204 -0.06 11.63 53.41
N PHE A 205 0.82 12.41 52.78
CA PHE A 205 0.53 13.14 51.54
C PHE A 205 0.70 12.22 50.32
N ASN A 206 -0.41 11.89 49.65
CA ASN A 206 -0.40 11.09 48.42
C ASN A 206 -0.36 12.01 47.20
N LEU A 207 0.78 12.07 46.49
CA LEU A 207 1.00 12.93 45.33
C LEU A 207 0.21 12.40 44.11
N VAL A 208 -0.59 13.27 43.47
CA VAL A 208 -1.43 12.91 42.31
C VAL A 208 -0.98 13.64 41.04
N GLN A 209 -0.63 14.93 41.16
CA GLN A 209 -0.21 15.78 40.06
C GLN A 209 0.96 16.69 40.46
N VAL A 210 1.75 17.11 39.46
CA VAL A 210 2.85 18.06 39.63
C VAL A 210 2.66 19.20 38.64
N LYS A 211 2.42 20.40 39.19
CA LYS A 211 2.32 21.64 38.44
C LYS A 211 3.70 22.29 38.36
N VAL A 212 4.15 22.61 37.15
CA VAL A 212 5.39 23.34 36.88
C VAL A 212 5.04 24.63 36.16
N LYS A 213 5.35 25.76 36.80
CA LYS A 213 5.21 27.09 36.22
C LYS A 213 6.59 27.70 36.01
N VAL A 214 6.86 28.21 34.80
CA VAL A 214 8.08 28.94 34.46
C VAL A 214 7.70 30.39 34.14
N VAL A 215 8.43 31.33 34.74
CA VAL A 215 8.20 32.77 34.59
C VAL A 215 9.49 33.44 34.11
N VAL A 216 9.41 34.03 32.92
CA VAL A 216 10.48 34.85 32.31
C VAL A 216 10.12 36.33 32.55
N PRO A 217 10.86 37.06 33.40
CA PRO A 217 10.60 38.47 33.64
C PRO A 217 10.92 39.34 32.41
N SER A 218 10.25 40.48 32.31
CA SER A 218 10.55 41.48 31.28
C SER A 218 11.95 42.07 31.48
N SER A 219 12.76 42.02 30.44
CA SER A 219 14.09 42.64 30.35
C SER A 219 14.19 43.48 29.07
N ARG A 220 15.36 44.08 28.80
CA ARG A 220 15.61 44.85 27.56
C ARG A 220 15.39 44.01 26.28
N TRP A 221 15.45 42.69 26.39
CA TRP A 221 15.40 41.75 25.26
C TRP A 221 14.35 40.63 25.42
N THR A 222 13.50 40.69 26.46
CA THR A 222 12.43 39.71 26.74
C THR A 222 11.18 40.43 27.21
N LYS A 223 9.99 40.04 26.73
CA LYS A 223 8.74 40.46 27.38
C LYS A 223 8.51 39.61 28.64
N ASN A 224 7.64 40.09 29.53
CA ASN A 224 7.17 39.26 30.64
C ASN A 224 6.30 38.13 30.07
N SER A 225 6.61 36.89 30.41
CA SER A 225 5.90 35.71 29.89
C SER A 225 5.93 34.57 30.88
N GLN A 226 4.91 33.71 30.85
CA GLN A 226 4.73 32.58 31.75
C GLN A 226 4.18 31.38 30.99
N ILE A 227 4.61 30.18 31.38
CA ILE A 227 4.11 28.89 30.89
C ILE A 227 3.82 28.02 32.11
N GLU A 228 2.72 27.25 32.08
CA GLU A 228 2.28 26.42 33.21
C GLU A 228 1.82 25.06 32.69
N HIS A 229 2.59 24.01 32.99
CA HIS A 229 2.23 22.62 32.68
C HIS A 229 1.77 21.90 33.95
N VAL A 230 0.81 21.00 33.84
CA VAL A 230 0.42 20.07 34.90
C VAL A 230 0.63 18.64 34.40
N TYR A 231 1.47 17.90 35.12
CA TYR A 231 1.81 16.51 34.85
C TYR A 231 1.08 15.59 35.83
N SER A 232 0.70 14.39 35.38
CA SER A 232 0.10 13.38 36.27
C SER A 232 1.17 12.42 36.80
N VAL A 233 1.13 12.07 38.09
CA VAL A 233 2.13 11.15 38.69
C VAL A 233 2.29 9.81 37.93
N PRO A 234 1.22 9.14 37.46
CA PRO A 234 1.36 7.91 36.67
C PRO A 234 2.09 8.09 35.34
N GLU A 235 2.01 9.28 34.73
CA GLU A 235 2.73 9.64 33.49
C GLU A 235 4.23 9.80 33.78
N LEU A 236 4.56 10.55 34.84
CA LEU A 236 5.94 10.78 35.28
C LEU A 236 6.68 9.50 35.71
N LEU A 237 5.96 8.52 36.28
CA LEU A 237 6.53 7.25 36.75
C LEU A 237 6.69 6.18 35.67
N GLN A 238 6.01 6.30 34.51
CA GLN A 238 6.09 5.29 33.45
C GLN A 238 7.29 5.46 32.52
N GLY A 239 7.93 6.63 32.54
CA GLY A 239 9.10 6.94 31.73
C GLY A 239 8.78 7.25 30.26
N GLU A 240 9.69 7.97 29.60
CA GLU A 240 9.52 8.41 28.22
C GLU A 240 9.30 7.24 27.24
N LYS A 241 8.14 7.23 26.58
CA LYS A 241 7.90 6.43 25.36
C LYS A 241 7.36 7.23 24.18
N GLU A 242 6.76 8.39 24.42
CA GLU A 242 6.34 9.33 23.39
C GLU A 242 7.33 10.50 23.35
N PRO A 243 8.39 10.46 22.53
CA PRO A 243 9.18 11.65 22.25
C PRO A 243 8.23 12.69 21.63
N ARG A 244 8.07 13.85 22.27
CA ARG A 244 7.15 14.90 21.80
C ARG A 244 7.57 15.38 20.42
N VAL A 245 6.95 14.82 19.37
CA VAL A 245 7.28 15.12 17.98
C VAL A 245 7.04 16.61 17.73
N ILE A 246 8.14 17.34 17.54
CA ILE A 246 8.09 18.72 17.05
C ILE A 246 7.73 18.60 15.57
N LEU A 247 6.46 18.87 15.23
CA LEU A 247 6.05 18.98 13.84
C LEU A 247 6.70 20.23 13.24
N GLU A 248 7.83 20.06 12.54
CA GLU A 248 8.29 21.06 11.57
C GLU A 248 7.20 21.25 10.51
N GLN A 249 6.59 22.44 10.47
CA GLN A 249 5.62 22.82 9.45
C GLN A 249 6.30 23.13 8.10
N ASN A 250 7.03 22.16 7.56
CA ASN A 250 7.74 22.24 6.27
C ASN A 250 7.09 21.34 5.20
N SER A 251 5.76 21.14 5.26
CA SER A 251 5.00 20.44 4.22
C SER A 251 4.75 21.32 2.99
N GLN A 252 5.82 21.81 2.36
CA GLN A 252 5.74 22.33 0.99
C GLN A 252 5.58 21.16 0.02
N VAL A 253 4.33 20.77 -0.22
CA VAL A 253 3.98 19.90 -1.34
C VAL A 253 4.15 20.73 -2.61
N THR A 254 5.32 20.64 -3.23
CA THR A 254 5.51 21.10 -4.61
C THR A 254 4.77 20.13 -5.52
N ASP A 255 3.67 20.58 -6.13
CA ASP A 255 2.97 19.82 -7.17
C ASP A 255 3.95 19.48 -8.29
N ASN A 256 4.28 18.19 -8.45
CA ASN A 256 4.98 17.71 -9.63
C ASN A 256 4.00 17.76 -10.81
N LEU A 257 4.11 18.80 -11.64
CA LEU A 257 3.38 18.86 -12.91
C LEU A 257 3.68 17.59 -13.74
N PRO A 258 2.69 17.03 -14.44
CA PRO A 258 2.88 15.82 -15.23
C PRO A 258 3.95 16.05 -16.30
N GLN A 259 5.00 15.23 -16.27
CA GLN A 259 6.05 15.27 -17.29
C GLN A 259 5.44 14.89 -18.64
N LYS A 260 5.34 15.88 -19.53
CA LYS A 260 4.89 15.68 -20.91
C LYS A 260 5.99 14.96 -21.68
N THR A 261 5.93 13.63 -21.74
CA THR A 261 6.80 12.80 -22.58
C THR A 261 6.55 13.13 -24.05
N ASP A 262 7.42 13.96 -24.62
CA ASP A 262 7.40 14.31 -26.03
C ASP A 262 8.00 13.15 -26.84
N VAL A 263 7.13 12.27 -27.36
CA VAL A 263 7.52 11.08 -28.12
C VAL A 263 7.93 11.51 -29.53
N ARG A 264 9.14 12.07 -29.63
CA ARG A 264 9.76 12.46 -30.90
C ARG A 264 10.06 11.21 -31.72
N GLY A 265 9.17 10.87 -32.64
CA GLY A 265 9.42 9.85 -33.65
C GLY A 265 10.68 10.20 -34.45
N SER A 266 11.63 9.27 -34.49
CA SER A 266 12.68 9.27 -35.50
C SER A 266 12.19 8.43 -36.67
N ASN A 267 12.40 8.92 -37.89
CA ASN A 267 12.48 8.04 -39.04
C ASN A 267 13.80 7.26 -38.94
N ASP A 268 13.76 5.97 -39.26
CA ASP A 268 14.52 5.34 -40.36
C ASP A 268 13.85 3.99 -40.69
#